data_AF-A0A4W5NPH0-F1
#
_entry.id   AF-A0A4W5NPH0-F1
#
_cell.length_a   1.000
_cell.length_b   1.000
_cell.length_c   1.000
_cell.angle_alpha   90.00
_cell.angle_beta   90.00
_cell.angle_gamma   90.00
#
_symmetry.space_group_name_H-M   'P 1'
#
loop_
_entity.id
_entity.type
_entity.pdbx_description
1 polymer ?
#
loop_
_entity_poly.entity_id
_entity_poly.type
_entity_poly.pdbx_seq_one_letter_code
_entity_poly.pdbx_strand_id
1 'polypeptide(L)'
;LEGNMAELLRRSVLYVKPVDPAIWCGALRKCEDRILPCLSNHLMVLGLLVFEVTVHRHQLYYRLHNNLKVPTFSIIFQGITRQHLDQGILPCIKYFINYFFYKFGLEVCFVVAVNVIGQRMDFYSLLHSCALMAVLSRRRRKAMGEVWPKYCCFTASLMVLQYLLCIGIPPALCVDYPWRTSSQALTSNLIKWLYLPDFAMRPAPSFILYDHLLLLCSTLQWQVFEEENRATVRLMAGENVEISRSLDPRSFSQYIPVNNFLQCRSYLDIAKVFVFSYFFWLVLCLIFITGTTRINIFCLGYLLACFYFMLFGGSLLMQPVRNILRLWDCLIGYTCFVIGMKNLLSLGSCAYLDHLLKNGCWLIQAFSMVCTIKGYDVCKSAGGGGGHRVGCDLLHRALGSEKGFPQLLLPVCGV
;
A
#
# COMPACT_ATOMS: atom_id res chain seq x y z
N LEU A 1 -13.81 7.08 34.52
CA LEU A 1 -14.87 8.00 34.01
C LEU A 1 -14.41 9.46 34.02
N GLU A 2 -13.87 9.98 35.13
CA GLU A 2 -13.42 11.39 35.23
C GLU A 2 -12.37 11.81 34.17
N GLY A 3 -11.37 10.96 33.88
CA GLY A 3 -10.35 11.27 32.87
C GLY A 3 -10.87 11.41 31.44
N ASN A 4 -11.82 10.55 31.03
CA ASN A 4 -12.44 10.63 29.70
C ASN A 4 -13.34 11.85 29.57
N MET A 5 -14.10 12.18 30.62
CA MET A 5 -14.96 13.37 30.62
C MET A 5 -14.13 14.67 30.52
N ALA A 6 -13.02 14.77 31.26
CA ALA A 6 -12.13 15.91 31.18
C ALA A 6 -11.48 16.07 29.79
N GLU A 7 -11.19 14.97 29.10
CA GLU A 7 -10.71 15.00 27.72
C GLU A 7 -11.79 15.50 26.75
N LEU A 8 -13.02 14.98 26.87
CA LEU A 8 -14.15 15.37 26.04
C LEU A 8 -14.45 16.86 26.18
N LEU A 9 -14.47 17.40 27.40
CA LEU A 9 -14.69 18.83 27.65
C LEU A 9 -13.60 19.73 27.05
N ARG A 10 -12.38 19.22 26.85
CA ARG A 10 -11.25 19.99 26.28
C ARG A 10 -11.14 19.89 24.77
N ARG A 11 -11.52 18.75 24.18
CA ARG A 11 -11.22 18.43 22.78
C ARG A 11 -12.44 18.14 21.93
N SER A 12 -13.55 17.68 22.51
CA SER A 12 -14.72 17.29 21.74
C SER A 12 -15.39 18.49 21.10
N VAL A 13 -15.72 18.37 19.82
CA VAL A 13 -16.46 19.42 19.11
C VAL A 13 -17.85 19.66 19.69
N LEU A 14 -18.44 18.68 20.38
CA LEU A 14 -19.74 18.84 21.03
C LEU A 14 -19.71 19.80 22.23
N TYR A 15 -18.64 19.79 23.02
CA TYR A 15 -18.61 20.46 24.32
C TYR A 15 -17.75 21.73 24.33
N VAL A 16 -16.84 21.90 23.35
CA VAL A 16 -15.89 23.02 23.34
C VAL A 16 -16.52 24.31 22.81
N LYS A 17 -17.39 24.25 21.80
CA LYS A 17 -18.01 25.41 21.15
C LYS A 17 -19.42 25.07 20.65
N PRO A 18 -20.32 26.07 20.50
CA PRO A 18 -21.63 25.84 19.91
C PRO A 18 -21.49 25.28 18.49
N VAL A 19 -22.27 24.25 18.20
CA VAL A 19 -22.26 23.55 16.92
C VAL A 19 -23.19 24.25 15.94
N ASP A 20 -22.66 24.62 14.77
CA ASP A 20 -23.48 25.06 13.64
C ASP A 20 -23.89 23.82 12.81
N PRO A 21 -25.20 23.52 12.70
CA PRO A 21 -25.70 22.36 11.94
C PRO A 21 -25.33 22.44 10.45
N ALA A 22 -25.16 23.65 9.89
CA ALA A 22 -24.86 23.83 8.48
C ALA A 22 -23.46 23.30 8.11
N ILE A 23 -22.51 23.34 9.04
CA ILE A 23 -21.12 22.89 8.81
C ILE A 23 -21.07 21.39 8.50
N TRP A 24 -21.93 20.58 9.14
CA TRP A 24 -21.99 19.14 8.90
C TRP A 24 -22.56 18.81 7.51
N CYS A 25 -23.56 19.57 7.05
CA CYS A 25 -24.12 19.45 5.70
C CYS A 25 -23.17 19.95 4.59
N GLY A 26 -21.95 20.38 4.92
CA GLY A 26 -20.99 20.90 3.96
C GLY A 26 -21.31 22.33 3.50
N ALA A 27 -22.09 23.10 4.27
CA ALA A 27 -22.31 24.50 3.96
C ALA A 27 -20.97 25.24 3.85
N LEU A 28 -20.87 26.15 2.88
CA LEU A 28 -19.75 27.07 2.76
C LEU A 28 -19.63 27.80 4.09
N ARG A 29 -18.60 27.48 4.86
CA ARG A 29 -18.21 28.24 6.04
C ARG A 29 -18.27 29.70 5.62
N LYS A 30 -19.04 30.55 6.33
CA LYS A 30 -19.06 31.98 6.02
C LYS A 30 -17.62 32.47 6.12
N CYS A 31 -16.95 32.58 4.98
CA CYS A 31 -15.56 33.02 4.93
C CYS A 31 -15.65 34.53 5.04
N GLU A 32 -15.53 35.01 6.28
CA GLU A 32 -15.90 36.36 6.72
C GLU A 32 -15.33 37.46 5.80
N ASP A 33 -14.14 37.25 5.21
CA ASP A 33 -13.47 38.29 4.41
C ASP A 33 -13.13 37.90 2.95
N ARG A 34 -13.09 36.61 2.57
CA ARG A 34 -12.71 36.17 1.21
C ARG A 34 -13.45 34.90 0.79
N ILE A 35 -14.36 35.04 -0.16
CA ILE A 35 -15.19 33.94 -0.70
C ILE A 35 -14.38 33.00 -1.61
N LEU A 36 -13.41 33.56 -2.36
CA LEU A 36 -12.67 32.87 -3.41
C LEU A 36 -11.83 31.66 -2.91
N PRO A 37 -11.07 31.76 -1.80
CA PRO A 37 -10.34 30.62 -1.25
C PRO A 37 -11.24 29.44 -0.87
N CYS A 38 -12.47 29.71 -0.44
CA CYS A 38 -13.41 28.69 0.01
C CYS A 38 -14.11 27.97 -1.17
N LEU A 39 -14.25 28.65 -2.30
CA LEU A 39 -14.74 28.06 -3.56
C LEU A 39 -13.62 27.47 -4.43
N SER A 40 -12.35 27.81 -4.17
CA SER A 40 -11.20 27.43 -5.00
C SER A 40 -11.17 25.92 -5.34
N ASN A 41 -11.41 25.06 -4.36
CA ASN A 41 -11.40 23.61 -4.58
C ASN A 41 -12.53 23.15 -5.53
N HIS A 42 -13.75 23.69 -5.36
CA HIS A 42 -14.88 23.37 -6.22
C HIS A 42 -14.70 23.93 -7.63
N LEU A 43 -14.16 25.15 -7.75
CA LEU A 43 -13.83 25.75 -9.04
C LEU A 43 -12.73 24.97 -9.77
N MET A 44 -11.74 24.45 -9.04
CA MET A 44 -10.69 23.60 -9.61
C MET A 44 -11.28 22.27 -10.12
N VAL A 45 -12.16 21.62 -9.35
CA VAL A 45 -12.87 20.40 -9.80
C VAL A 45 -13.71 20.68 -11.04
N LEU A 46 -14.49 21.76 -11.04
CA LEU A 46 -15.27 22.17 -12.21
C LEU A 46 -14.38 22.44 -13.42
N GLY A 47 -13.27 23.14 -13.22
CA GLY A 47 -12.28 23.40 -14.27
C GLY A 47 -11.69 22.13 -14.86
N LEU A 48 -11.37 21.13 -14.02
CA LEU A 48 -10.88 19.82 -14.48
C LEU A 48 -11.94 19.04 -15.27
N LEU A 49 -13.20 19.04 -14.84
CA LEU A 49 -14.30 18.40 -15.56
C LEU A 49 -14.55 19.05 -16.93
N VAL A 50 -14.54 20.39 -16.97
CA VAL A 50 -14.66 21.13 -18.24
C VAL A 50 -13.47 20.83 -19.15
N PHE A 51 -12.25 20.79 -18.59
CA PHE A 51 -11.05 20.46 -19.33
C PHE A 51 -11.10 19.05 -19.92
N GLU A 52 -11.54 18.04 -19.15
CA GLU A 52 -11.73 16.67 -19.63
C GLU A 52 -12.66 16.61 -20.86
N VAL A 53 -13.84 17.23 -20.76
CA VAL A 53 -14.80 17.29 -21.86
C VAL A 53 -14.22 18.04 -23.06
N THR A 54 -13.50 19.14 -22.81
CA THR A 54 -12.86 19.95 -23.87
C THR A 54 -11.81 19.13 -24.63
N VAL A 55 -10.95 18.37 -23.93
CA VAL A 55 -9.96 17.48 -24.54
C VAL A 55 -10.66 16.39 -25.36
N HIS A 56 -11.70 15.74 -24.81
CA HIS A 56 -12.46 14.73 -25.55
C HIS A 56 -13.11 15.28 -26.83
N ARG A 57 -13.71 16.48 -26.76
CA ARG A 57 -14.31 17.15 -27.92
C ARG A 57 -13.27 17.57 -28.95
N HIS A 58 -12.13 18.09 -28.51
CA HIS A 58 -11.03 18.47 -29.40
C HIS A 58 -10.47 17.25 -30.15
N GLN A 59 -10.25 16.14 -29.44
CA GLN A 59 -9.80 14.88 -30.06
C GLN A 59 -10.81 14.32 -31.07
N LEU A 60 -12.11 14.41 -30.77
CA LEU A 60 -13.17 14.01 -31.70
C LEU A 60 -13.18 14.91 -32.96
N TYR A 61 -13.13 16.22 -32.78
CA TYR A 61 -13.09 17.19 -33.89
C TYR A 61 -11.89 16.93 -34.81
N TYR A 62 -10.69 16.80 -34.24
CA TYR A 62 -9.46 16.51 -35.00
C TYR A 62 -9.57 15.22 -35.82
N ARG A 63 -10.18 14.18 -35.25
CA ARG A 63 -10.38 12.89 -35.96
C ARG A 63 -11.38 13.01 -37.09
N LEU A 64 -12.52 13.67 -36.88
CA LEU A 64 -13.53 13.86 -37.92
C LEU A 64 -13.02 14.70 -39.08
N HIS A 65 -12.34 15.82 -38.77
CA HIS A 65 -11.76 16.70 -39.78
C HIS A 65 -10.74 15.98 -40.67
N ASN A 66 -9.91 15.12 -40.08
CA ASN A 66 -8.84 14.40 -40.79
C ASN A 66 -9.25 12.99 -41.25
N ASN A 67 -10.54 12.63 -41.16
CA ASN A 67 -11.06 11.29 -41.48
C ASN A 67 -10.29 10.13 -40.79
N LEU A 68 -9.83 10.35 -39.56
CA LEU A 68 -9.09 9.36 -38.77
C LEU A 68 -10.06 8.47 -37.97
N LYS A 69 -9.79 7.17 -37.95
CA LYS A 69 -10.54 6.22 -37.12
C LYS A 69 -10.18 6.35 -35.64
N VAL A 70 -11.12 6.02 -34.77
CA VAL A 70 -10.85 5.90 -33.34
C VAL A 70 -9.82 4.78 -33.14
N PRO A 71 -8.69 5.03 -32.47
CA PRO A 71 -7.71 4.00 -32.20
C PRO A 71 -8.36 2.91 -31.33
N THR A 72 -8.11 1.65 -31.66
CA THR A 72 -8.68 0.51 -30.92
C THR A 72 -8.21 0.45 -29.47
N PHE A 73 -7.07 1.10 -29.17
CA PHE A 73 -6.46 1.15 -27.84
C PHE A 73 -5.86 2.53 -27.57
N SER A 74 -5.85 2.93 -26.30
CA SER A 74 -5.20 4.16 -25.84
C SER A 74 -3.68 3.97 -25.76
N ILE A 75 -3.01 4.04 -26.92
CA ILE A 75 -1.55 4.01 -27.03
C ILE A 75 -1.01 5.38 -27.44
N ILE A 76 0.16 5.73 -26.92
CA ILE A 76 0.82 7.03 -27.17
C ILE A 76 1.63 6.95 -28.45
N PHE A 77 2.54 5.98 -28.55
CA PHE A 77 3.39 5.78 -29.72
C PHE A 77 2.77 4.75 -30.67
N GLN A 78 2.23 5.22 -31.79
CA GLN A 78 1.70 4.36 -32.85
C GLN A 78 2.82 3.55 -33.53
N GLY A 79 2.52 2.31 -33.92
CA GLY A 79 3.46 1.44 -34.64
C GLY A 79 4.45 0.66 -33.76
N ILE A 80 4.49 0.89 -32.45
CA ILE A 80 5.33 0.11 -31.53
C ILE A 80 4.55 -1.10 -31.01
N THR A 81 5.05 -2.28 -31.33
CA THR A 81 4.49 -3.58 -30.95
C THR A 81 5.52 -4.42 -30.19
N ARG A 82 5.09 -5.58 -29.68
CA ARG A 82 5.96 -6.54 -28.98
C ARG A 82 7.18 -6.98 -29.80
N GLN A 83 7.10 -7.00 -31.13
CA GLN A 83 8.21 -7.36 -32.00
C GLN A 83 9.32 -6.29 -32.00
N HIS A 84 8.95 -5.03 -31.80
CA HIS A 84 9.89 -3.91 -31.76
C HIS A 84 10.63 -3.79 -30.42
N LEU A 85 10.16 -4.47 -29.37
CA LEU A 85 10.76 -4.46 -28.03
C LEU A 85 12.24 -4.85 -28.04
N ASP A 86 12.60 -5.83 -28.86
CA ASP A 86 13.94 -6.44 -28.87
C ASP A 86 14.90 -5.81 -29.89
N GLN A 87 14.46 -4.79 -30.64
CA GLN A 87 15.25 -4.17 -31.71
C GLN A 87 16.25 -3.12 -31.22
N GLY A 88 16.00 -2.48 -30.07
CA GLY A 88 16.89 -1.47 -29.51
C GLY A 88 16.31 -0.75 -28.30
N ILE A 89 17.14 0.05 -27.62
CA ILE A 89 16.77 0.73 -26.36
C ILE A 89 15.60 1.70 -26.57
N LEU A 90 15.62 2.52 -27.63
CA LEU A 90 14.57 3.51 -27.86
C LEU A 90 13.19 2.86 -28.16
N PRO A 91 13.08 1.88 -29.07
CA PRO A 91 11.85 1.09 -29.23
C PRO A 91 11.38 0.40 -27.93
N CYS A 92 12.31 -0.12 -27.15
CA CYS A 92 12.03 -0.75 -25.85
C CYS A 92 11.39 0.24 -24.86
N ILE A 93 11.94 1.45 -24.72
CA ILE A 93 11.37 2.49 -23.87
C ILE A 93 9.97 2.89 -24.35
N LYS A 94 9.79 3.12 -25.67
CA LYS A 94 8.47 3.46 -26.23
C LYS A 94 7.44 2.36 -25.98
N TYR A 95 7.86 1.09 -26.06
CA TYR A 95 7.01 -0.05 -25.76
C TYR A 95 6.57 -0.05 -24.29
N PHE A 96 7.51 0.16 -23.36
CA PHE A 96 7.16 0.24 -21.94
C PHE A 96 6.26 1.44 -21.66
N ILE A 97 6.48 2.61 -22.25
CA ILE A 97 5.57 3.76 -22.06
C ILE A 97 4.13 3.41 -22.47
N ASN A 98 3.94 2.65 -23.56
CA ASN A 98 2.61 2.23 -24.01
C ASN A 98 2.00 1.12 -23.14
N TYR A 99 2.79 0.12 -22.73
CA TYR A 99 2.28 -1.14 -22.18
C TYR A 99 2.81 -1.49 -20.78
N PHE A 100 3.39 -0.54 -20.04
CA PHE A 100 3.95 -0.76 -18.71
C PHE A 100 2.91 -1.36 -17.77
N PHE A 101 1.74 -0.72 -17.64
CA PHE A 101 0.68 -1.21 -16.76
C PHE A 101 0.03 -2.49 -17.29
N TYR A 102 -0.02 -2.70 -18.60
CA TYR A 102 -0.47 -3.96 -19.19
C TYR A 102 0.41 -5.15 -18.81
N LYS A 103 1.74 -4.94 -18.67
CA LYS A 103 2.69 -6.00 -18.28
C LYS A 103 2.85 -6.13 -16.76
N PHE A 104 2.97 -5.03 -16.03
CA PHE A 104 3.32 -5.01 -14.60
C PHE A 104 2.16 -4.58 -13.68
N GLY A 105 0.93 -4.55 -14.17
CA GLY A 105 -0.19 -3.97 -13.43
C GLY A 105 -0.52 -4.71 -12.12
N LEU A 106 -0.37 -6.04 -12.05
CA LEU A 106 -0.55 -6.79 -10.80
C LEU A 106 0.52 -6.44 -9.76
N GLU A 107 1.77 -6.39 -10.18
CA GLU A 107 2.92 -6.05 -9.35
C GLU A 107 2.76 -4.64 -8.77
N VAL A 108 2.36 -3.68 -9.62
CA VAL A 108 2.05 -2.30 -9.18
C VAL A 108 0.88 -2.30 -8.19
N CYS A 109 -0.20 -3.04 -8.45
CA CYS A 109 -1.33 -3.14 -7.53
C CYS A 109 -0.92 -3.70 -6.16
N PHE A 110 -0.07 -4.74 -6.12
CA PHE A 110 0.42 -5.30 -4.86
C PHE A 110 1.33 -4.34 -4.10
N VAL A 111 2.22 -3.61 -4.80
CA VAL A 111 3.06 -2.58 -4.18
C VAL A 111 2.19 -1.46 -3.60
N VAL A 112 1.18 -1.00 -4.33
CA VAL A 112 0.24 0.02 -3.84
C VAL A 112 -0.56 -0.50 -2.64
N ALA A 113 -1.00 -1.77 -2.66
CA ALA A 113 -1.70 -2.38 -1.53
C ALA A 113 -0.82 -2.45 -0.27
N VAL A 114 0.44 -2.86 -0.41
CA VAL A 114 1.40 -2.87 0.70
C VAL A 114 1.67 -1.45 1.21
N ASN A 115 1.71 -0.45 0.32
CA ASN A 115 1.84 0.95 0.71
C ASN A 115 0.63 1.43 1.52
N VAL A 116 -0.61 1.09 1.10
CA VAL A 116 -1.83 1.39 1.89
C VAL A 116 -1.71 0.79 3.30
N ILE A 117 -1.32 -0.48 3.39
CA ILE A 117 -1.18 -1.18 4.68
C ILE A 117 -0.13 -0.48 5.55
N GLY A 118 1.02 -0.13 4.99
CA GLY A 118 2.13 0.50 5.70
C GLY A 118 1.87 1.93 6.16
N GLN A 119 1.11 2.72 5.40
CA GLN A 119 0.78 4.11 5.76
C GLN A 119 -0.34 4.19 6.81
N ARG A 120 -1.32 3.27 6.76
CA ARG A 120 -2.50 3.29 7.64
C ARG A 120 -2.30 2.64 9.00
N MET A 121 -1.66 1.46 9.06
CA MET A 121 -1.45 0.63 10.27
C MET A 121 -2.61 0.69 11.30
N ASP A 122 -3.83 0.55 10.80
CA ASP A 122 -5.11 0.58 11.53
C ASP A 122 -5.89 -0.73 11.33
N PHE A 123 -7.06 -0.85 11.95
CA PHE A 123 -7.91 -2.04 11.78
C PHE A 123 -8.27 -2.33 10.32
N TYR A 124 -8.55 -1.31 9.50
CA TYR A 124 -8.90 -1.50 8.08
C TYR A 124 -7.73 -2.02 7.25
N SER A 125 -6.51 -1.64 7.59
CA SER A 125 -5.32 -2.17 6.95
C SER A 125 -5.08 -3.65 7.25
N LEU A 126 -5.60 -4.20 8.36
CA LEU A 126 -5.65 -5.65 8.57
C LEU A 126 -6.58 -6.33 7.57
N LEU A 127 -7.75 -5.74 7.32
CA LEU A 127 -8.69 -6.25 6.32
C LEU A 127 -8.06 -6.25 4.91
N HIS A 128 -7.35 -5.18 4.54
CA HIS A 128 -6.56 -5.14 3.30
C HIS A 128 -5.45 -6.20 3.28
N SER A 129 -4.75 -6.43 4.40
CA SER A 129 -3.72 -7.47 4.49
C SER A 129 -4.30 -8.87 4.33
N CYS A 130 -5.46 -9.16 4.93
CA CYS A 130 -6.15 -10.43 4.77
C CYS A 130 -6.63 -10.63 3.33
N ALA A 131 -7.20 -9.59 2.71
CA ALA A 131 -7.62 -9.62 1.31
C ALA A 131 -6.43 -9.85 0.37
N LEU A 132 -5.31 -9.16 0.59
CA LEU A 132 -4.07 -9.34 -0.16
C LEU A 132 -3.55 -10.78 -0.04
N MET A 133 -3.53 -11.34 1.18
CA MET A 133 -3.13 -12.73 1.41
C MET A 133 -4.06 -13.73 0.68
N ALA A 134 -5.37 -13.49 0.69
CA ALA A 134 -6.35 -14.34 0.00
C ALA A 134 -6.22 -14.28 -1.54
N VAL A 135 -5.83 -13.13 -2.10
CA VAL A 135 -5.53 -13.02 -3.53
C VAL A 135 -4.19 -13.70 -3.86
N LEU A 136 -3.14 -13.47 -3.07
CA LEU A 136 -1.82 -14.07 -3.29
C LEU A 136 -1.80 -15.59 -3.10
N SER A 137 -2.69 -16.14 -2.26
CA SER A 137 -2.84 -17.60 -2.14
C SER A 137 -3.27 -18.24 -3.48
N ARG A 138 -3.91 -17.47 -4.37
CA ARG A 138 -4.19 -17.87 -5.75
C ARG A 138 -2.95 -17.64 -6.62
N ARG A 139 -1.98 -18.56 -6.56
CA ARG A 139 -0.67 -18.45 -7.25
C ARG A 139 -0.69 -18.32 -8.79
N ARG A 140 -1.85 -18.43 -9.44
CA ARG A 140 -1.97 -18.38 -10.91
C ARG A 140 -2.70 -17.10 -11.30
N ARG A 141 -2.17 -16.37 -12.28
CA ARG A 141 -2.74 -15.15 -12.86
C ARG A 141 -4.21 -15.34 -13.28
N LYS A 142 -4.52 -16.44 -13.97
CA LYS A 142 -5.91 -16.75 -14.37
C LYS A 142 -6.85 -16.87 -13.17
N ALA A 143 -6.39 -17.57 -12.11
CA ALA A 143 -7.18 -17.73 -10.89
C ALA A 143 -7.31 -16.42 -10.09
N MET A 144 -6.29 -15.55 -10.12
CA MET A 144 -6.40 -14.19 -9.58
C MET A 144 -7.42 -13.36 -10.36
N GLY A 145 -7.38 -13.43 -11.70
CA GLY A 145 -8.30 -12.71 -12.59
C GLY A 145 -9.78 -13.04 -12.34
N GLU A 146 -10.09 -14.31 -12.03
CA GLU A 146 -11.47 -14.74 -11.69
C GLU A 146 -12.00 -14.13 -10.38
N VAL A 147 -11.12 -13.92 -9.39
CA VAL A 147 -11.49 -13.35 -8.08
C VAL A 147 -11.36 -11.83 -8.06
N TRP A 148 -10.63 -11.24 -9.01
CA TRP A 148 -10.29 -9.82 -9.05
C TRP A 148 -11.49 -8.86 -8.99
N PRO A 149 -12.63 -9.11 -9.67
CA PRO A 149 -13.81 -8.26 -9.53
C PRO A 149 -14.35 -8.22 -8.10
N LYS A 150 -14.27 -9.34 -7.36
CA LYS A 150 -14.66 -9.41 -5.95
C LYS A 150 -13.73 -8.58 -5.07
N TYR A 151 -12.43 -8.58 -5.39
CA TYR A 151 -11.44 -7.74 -4.70
C TYR A 151 -11.68 -6.23 -4.97
N CYS A 152 -12.00 -5.86 -6.20
CA CYS A 152 -12.39 -4.48 -6.55
C CYS A 152 -13.66 -4.05 -5.81
N CYS A 153 -14.68 -4.91 -5.77
CA CYS A 153 -15.91 -4.63 -5.02
C CYS A 153 -15.66 -4.49 -3.51
N PHE A 154 -14.84 -5.37 -2.92
CA PHE A 154 -14.43 -5.28 -1.53
C PHE A 154 -13.74 -3.93 -1.22
N THR A 155 -12.74 -3.56 -2.01
CA THR A 155 -12.00 -2.29 -1.82
C THR A 155 -12.89 -1.06 -2.01
N ALA A 156 -13.77 -1.04 -3.01
CA ALA A 156 -14.74 0.03 -3.21
C ALA A 156 -15.72 0.15 -2.03
N SER A 157 -16.28 -0.98 -1.57
CA SER A 157 -17.21 -1.02 -0.44
C SER A 157 -16.57 -0.54 0.85
N LEU A 158 -15.31 -0.94 1.09
CA LEU A 158 -14.55 -0.52 2.26
C LEU A 158 -14.27 0.99 2.24
N MET A 159 -13.92 1.54 1.07
CA MET A 159 -13.71 2.98 0.90
C MET A 159 -14.99 3.79 1.19
N VAL A 160 -16.14 3.33 0.70
CA VAL A 160 -17.44 3.96 0.99
C VAL A 160 -17.75 3.90 2.49
N LEU A 161 -17.55 2.75 3.13
CA LEU A 161 -17.74 2.61 4.57
C LEU A 161 -16.83 3.57 5.35
N GLN A 162 -15.55 3.64 5.00
CA GLN A 162 -14.60 4.56 5.65
C GLN A 162 -14.99 6.02 5.48
N TYR A 163 -15.48 6.41 4.29
CA TYR A 163 -15.97 7.76 4.06
C TYR A 163 -17.19 8.09 4.94
N LEU A 164 -18.14 7.15 5.06
CA LEU A 164 -19.29 7.30 5.97
C LEU A 164 -18.86 7.43 7.43
N LEU A 165 -17.84 6.67 7.86
CA LEU A 165 -17.27 6.79 9.20
C LEU A 165 -16.58 8.13 9.43
N CYS A 166 -15.94 8.71 8.41
CA CYS A 166 -15.37 10.06 8.51
C CYS A 166 -16.44 11.16 8.63
N ILE A 167 -17.61 10.98 8.02
CA ILE A 167 -18.74 11.92 8.16
C ILE A 167 -19.32 11.85 9.58
N GLY A 168 -19.48 10.64 10.10
CA GLY A 168 -20.07 10.43 11.42
C GLY A 168 -21.52 10.90 11.53
N ILE A 169 -21.98 11.10 12.77
CA ILE A 169 -23.34 11.52 13.12
C ILE A 169 -23.34 13.07 13.19
N PRO A 170 -24.45 13.73 12.79
CA PRO A 170 -24.55 15.18 12.92
C PRO A 170 -24.30 15.64 14.36
N PRO A 171 -23.32 16.53 14.61
CA PRO A 171 -23.02 17.03 15.95
C PRO A 171 -24.17 17.87 16.54
N ALA A 172 -25.09 18.35 15.71
CA ALA A 172 -26.29 19.08 16.12
C ALA A 172 -27.29 18.23 16.93
N LEU A 173 -27.19 16.90 16.87
CA LEU A 173 -28.03 16.01 17.66
C LEU A 173 -27.63 15.97 19.14
N CYS A 174 -26.46 16.52 19.50
CA CYS A 174 -25.95 16.53 20.88
C CYS A 174 -25.86 15.15 21.55
N VAL A 175 -25.77 14.08 20.75
CA VAL A 175 -25.58 12.70 21.21
C VAL A 175 -24.12 12.29 20.99
N ASP A 176 -23.46 11.85 22.06
CA ASP A 176 -22.10 11.32 22.00
C ASP A 176 -22.11 9.83 21.64
N TYR A 177 -20.99 9.33 21.15
CA TYR A 177 -20.89 7.96 20.67
C TYR A 177 -20.88 6.91 21.80
N PRO A 178 -21.47 5.72 21.58
CA PRO A 178 -21.56 4.67 22.59
C PRO A 178 -20.21 4.22 23.18
N TRP A 179 -19.13 4.23 22.40
CA TRP A 179 -17.80 3.84 22.89
C TRP A 179 -17.17 4.83 23.88
N ARG A 180 -17.73 6.04 24.01
CA ARG A 180 -17.34 7.04 25.04
C ARG A 180 -18.24 7.01 26.27
N THR A 181 -19.51 6.66 26.10
CA THR A 181 -20.56 6.71 27.14
C THR A 181 -20.85 5.35 27.81
N SER A 182 -20.42 4.24 27.20
CA SER A 182 -20.57 2.89 27.77
C SER A 182 -19.76 2.71 29.06
N SER A 183 -20.17 1.73 29.89
CA SER A 183 -19.51 1.37 31.14
C SER A 183 -18.03 0.99 30.97
N GLN A 184 -17.67 0.47 29.79
CA GLN A 184 -16.29 0.23 29.35
C GLN A 184 -15.90 1.22 28.25
N ALA A 185 -15.70 2.48 28.61
CA ALA A 185 -15.30 3.50 27.65
C ALA A 185 -13.92 3.21 27.06
N LEU A 186 -13.82 3.23 25.73
CA LEU A 186 -12.57 2.99 25.00
C LEU A 186 -11.63 4.20 25.14
N THR A 187 -10.31 3.96 25.09
CA THR A 187 -9.30 5.02 25.10
C THR A 187 -9.21 5.70 23.73
N SER A 188 -8.83 6.99 23.69
CA SER A 188 -8.67 7.74 22.43
C SER A 188 -7.71 7.07 21.44
N ASN A 189 -6.64 6.43 21.94
CA ASN A 189 -5.69 5.70 21.10
C ASN A 189 -6.33 4.44 20.46
N LEU A 190 -7.15 3.71 21.20
CA LEU A 190 -7.84 2.53 20.68
C LEU A 190 -8.92 2.90 19.66
N ILE A 191 -9.70 3.95 19.94
CA ILE A 191 -10.70 4.51 19.01
C ILE A 191 -10.05 4.90 17.68
N LYS A 192 -8.89 5.57 17.75
CA LYS A 192 -8.12 5.94 16.57
C LYS A 192 -7.63 4.72 15.78
N TRP A 193 -7.09 3.71 16.45
CA TRP A 193 -6.59 2.50 15.78
C TRP A 193 -7.72 1.69 15.12
N LEU A 194 -8.89 1.62 15.75
CA LEU A 194 -10.10 1.02 15.17
C LEU A 194 -10.70 1.87 14.04
N TYR A 195 -10.24 3.11 13.87
CA TYR A 195 -10.75 4.08 12.91
C TYR A 195 -12.26 4.30 13.06
N LEU A 196 -12.72 4.41 14.31
CA LEU A 196 -14.10 4.73 14.65
C LEU A 196 -14.36 6.23 14.54
N PRO A 197 -15.59 6.66 14.23
CA PRO A 197 -15.95 8.06 14.31
C PRO A 197 -15.84 8.54 15.75
N ASP A 198 -15.39 9.76 15.98
CA ASP A 198 -15.36 10.34 17.32
C ASP A 198 -15.29 11.87 17.21
N PHE A 199 -15.95 12.56 18.14
CA PHE A 199 -15.95 14.02 18.14
C PHE A 199 -14.67 14.61 18.74
N ALA A 200 -13.99 13.88 19.63
CA ALA A 200 -12.72 14.30 20.24
C ALA A 200 -11.51 13.87 19.41
N MET A 201 -11.49 12.62 18.93
CA MET A 201 -10.41 12.07 18.13
C MET A 201 -10.89 11.66 16.73
N ARG A 202 -11.04 12.64 15.84
CA ARG A 202 -11.59 12.42 14.49
C ARG A 202 -10.70 11.50 13.64
N PRO A 203 -11.27 10.56 12.88
CA PRO A 203 -10.51 9.76 11.92
C PRO A 203 -9.92 10.66 10.83
N ALA A 204 -8.67 10.42 10.46
CA ALA A 204 -7.98 11.24 9.46
C ALA A 204 -8.49 10.90 8.04
N PRO A 205 -9.08 11.86 7.30
CA PRO A 205 -9.66 11.61 5.97
C PRO A 205 -8.58 11.42 4.89
N SER A 206 -7.34 11.86 5.14
CA SER A 206 -6.22 11.68 4.22
C SER A 206 -5.94 10.21 3.90
N PHE A 207 -6.30 9.28 4.79
CA PHE A 207 -6.09 7.87 4.54
C PHE A 207 -6.95 7.31 3.41
N ILE A 208 -8.15 7.87 3.18
CA ILE A 208 -9.05 7.48 2.10
C ILE A 208 -8.40 7.71 0.72
N LEU A 209 -7.48 8.69 0.62
CA LEU A 209 -6.75 8.93 -0.62
C LEU A 209 -5.87 7.73 -1.02
N TYR A 210 -5.26 7.04 -0.05
CA TYR A 210 -4.47 5.85 -0.35
C TYR A 210 -5.35 4.69 -0.82
N ASP A 211 -6.52 4.51 -0.22
CA ASP A 211 -7.50 3.50 -0.65
C ASP A 211 -8.06 3.81 -2.04
N HIS A 212 -8.26 5.09 -2.35
CA HIS A 212 -8.66 5.53 -3.69
C HIS A 212 -7.60 5.21 -4.74
N LEU A 213 -6.31 5.46 -4.46
CA LEU A 213 -5.22 5.08 -5.36
C LEU A 213 -5.16 3.56 -5.58
N LEU A 214 -5.36 2.77 -4.52
CA LEU A 214 -5.45 1.31 -4.64
C LEU A 214 -6.64 0.88 -5.51
N LEU A 215 -7.81 1.50 -5.33
CA LEU A 215 -9.01 1.22 -6.13
C LEU A 215 -8.81 1.63 -7.60
N LEU A 216 -8.16 2.75 -7.86
CA LEU A 216 -7.81 3.18 -9.22
C LEU A 216 -6.89 2.15 -9.90
N CYS A 217 -5.81 1.74 -9.24
CA CYS A 217 -4.93 0.71 -9.78
C CYS A 217 -5.66 -0.64 -9.97
N SER A 218 -6.49 -1.06 -9.01
CA SER A 218 -7.19 -2.35 -9.10
C SER A 218 -8.25 -2.37 -10.21
N THR A 219 -8.95 -1.27 -10.43
CA THR A 219 -9.92 -1.13 -11.53
C THR A 219 -9.25 -1.07 -12.91
N LEU A 220 -8.11 -0.37 -13.03
CA LEU A 220 -7.28 -0.44 -14.24
C LEU A 220 -6.79 -1.87 -14.50
N GLN A 221 -6.38 -2.59 -13.44
CA GLN A 221 -5.94 -3.99 -13.59
C GLN A 221 -7.09 -4.92 -13.96
N TRP A 222 -8.32 -4.62 -13.51
CA TRP A 222 -9.50 -5.35 -13.97
C TRP A 222 -9.71 -5.16 -15.47
N GLN A 223 -9.60 -3.94 -15.98
CA GLN A 223 -9.66 -3.69 -17.43
C GLN A 223 -8.59 -4.47 -18.19
N VAL A 224 -7.36 -4.51 -17.68
CA VAL A 224 -6.27 -5.31 -18.28
C VAL A 224 -6.62 -6.81 -18.38
N PHE A 225 -7.26 -7.38 -17.34
CA PHE A 225 -7.70 -8.78 -17.37
C PHE A 225 -8.78 -9.06 -18.42
N GLU A 226 -9.65 -8.09 -18.69
CA GLU A 226 -10.66 -8.21 -19.74
C GLU A 226 -10.03 -8.08 -21.14
N GLU A 227 -9.11 -7.12 -21.29
CA GLU A 227 -8.47 -6.81 -22.57
C GLU A 227 -7.41 -7.83 -23.01
N GLU A 228 -6.67 -8.46 -22.08
CA GLU A 228 -5.62 -9.44 -22.41
C GLU A 228 -6.15 -10.69 -23.14
N ASN A 229 -7.48 -10.90 -23.12
CA ASN A 229 -8.14 -11.98 -23.85
C ASN A 229 -8.42 -11.65 -25.32
N ARG A 230 -8.35 -10.39 -25.73
CA ARG A 230 -8.60 -9.97 -27.11
C ARG A 230 -7.39 -10.28 -28.00
N ALA A 231 -7.62 -10.99 -29.11
CA ALA A 231 -6.57 -11.38 -30.06
C ALA A 231 -5.76 -10.18 -30.62
N THR A 232 -6.43 -9.05 -30.87
CA THR A 232 -5.78 -7.82 -31.34
C THR A 232 -4.77 -7.26 -30.32
N VAL A 233 -5.09 -7.30 -29.03
CA VAL A 233 -4.19 -6.87 -27.94
C VAL A 233 -3.00 -7.81 -27.85
N ARG A 234 -3.24 -9.13 -27.91
CA ARG A 234 -2.16 -10.13 -27.86
C ARG A 234 -1.15 -9.95 -28.98
N LEU A 235 -1.60 -9.59 -30.19
CA LEU A 235 -0.70 -9.35 -31.32
C LEU A 235 0.15 -8.08 -31.13
N MET A 236 -0.43 -7.01 -30.59
CA MET A 236 0.27 -5.74 -30.41
C MET A 236 1.15 -5.71 -29.16
N ALA A 237 0.59 -6.03 -28.00
CA ALA A 237 1.22 -5.94 -26.68
C ALA A 237 1.86 -7.27 -26.21
N GLY A 238 1.68 -8.35 -26.97
CA GLY A 238 2.15 -9.68 -26.60
C GLY A 238 1.28 -10.36 -25.54
N GLU A 239 1.49 -11.67 -25.40
CA GLU A 239 0.77 -12.49 -24.44
C GLU A 239 1.24 -12.24 -22.99
N ASN A 240 0.32 -12.37 -22.04
CA ASN A 240 0.56 -12.31 -20.59
C ASN A 240 0.32 -13.67 -19.91
N VAL A 241 0.17 -14.74 -20.69
CA VAL A 241 -0.09 -16.08 -20.17
C VAL A 241 1.17 -16.63 -19.53
N GLU A 242 1.04 -17.21 -18.33
CA GLU A 242 2.15 -17.89 -17.65
C GLU A 242 2.64 -19.08 -18.47
N ILE A 243 3.97 -19.20 -18.61
CA ILE A 243 4.63 -20.35 -19.24
C ILE A 243 4.48 -21.58 -18.35
N SER A 244 4.39 -22.78 -18.95
CA SER A 244 4.29 -24.03 -18.19
C SER A 244 5.48 -24.23 -17.25
N ARG A 245 5.19 -24.44 -15.97
CA ARG A 245 6.19 -24.53 -14.89
C ARG A 245 6.99 -25.85 -14.90
N SER A 246 6.61 -26.83 -15.72
CA SER A 246 7.22 -28.17 -15.77
C SER A 246 8.26 -28.35 -16.88
N LEU A 247 8.51 -27.33 -17.70
CA LEU A 247 9.46 -27.43 -18.81
C LEU A 247 10.89 -27.26 -18.31
N ASP A 248 11.77 -28.16 -18.74
CA ASP A 248 13.21 -28.06 -18.49
C ASP A 248 13.86 -26.97 -19.38
N PRO A 249 14.86 -26.23 -18.89
CA PRO A 249 15.49 -25.14 -19.65
C PRO A 249 16.02 -25.53 -21.03
N ARG A 250 16.51 -26.78 -21.19
CA ARG A 250 17.04 -27.30 -22.46
C ARG A 250 15.95 -27.62 -23.48
N SER A 251 14.85 -28.20 -23.03
CA SER A 251 13.68 -28.46 -23.89
C SER A 251 12.96 -27.15 -24.22
N PHE A 252 13.02 -26.17 -23.32
CA PHE A 252 12.39 -24.87 -23.49
C PHE A 252 13.07 -24.03 -24.57
N SER A 253 14.41 -24.04 -24.66
CA SER A 253 15.18 -23.17 -25.58
C SER A 253 14.80 -23.31 -27.06
N GLN A 254 14.26 -24.46 -27.48
CA GLN A 254 13.80 -24.70 -28.86
C GLN A 254 12.48 -23.98 -29.20
N TYR A 255 11.68 -23.60 -28.20
CA TYR A 255 10.35 -22.99 -28.38
C TYR A 255 10.33 -21.49 -28.04
N ILE A 256 11.48 -20.89 -27.68
CA ILE A 256 11.55 -19.48 -27.27
C ILE A 256 11.66 -18.59 -28.52
N PRO A 257 10.73 -17.63 -28.74
CA PRO A 257 10.76 -16.71 -29.88
C PRO A 257 11.80 -15.58 -29.72
N VAL A 258 12.58 -15.58 -28.65
CA VAL A 258 13.52 -14.51 -28.27
C VAL A 258 14.94 -14.96 -28.58
N ASN A 259 15.67 -14.11 -29.31
CA ASN A 259 17.06 -14.37 -29.67
C ASN A 259 17.97 -14.44 -28.44
N ASN A 260 19.09 -15.16 -28.57
CA ASN A 260 20.07 -15.29 -27.49
C ASN A 260 20.77 -13.94 -27.22
N PHE A 261 20.46 -13.34 -26.08
CA PHE A 261 21.00 -12.05 -25.63
C PHE A 261 22.27 -12.17 -24.78
N LEU A 262 22.73 -13.39 -24.44
CA LEU A 262 23.92 -13.61 -23.61
C LEU A 262 25.22 -13.15 -24.29
N GLN A 263 25.21 -13.02 -25.62
CA GLN A 263 26.37 -12.57 -26.40
C GLN A 263 26.54 -11.04 -26.40
N CYS A 264 25.64 -10.29 -25.73
CA CYS A 264 25.76 -8.83 -25.54
C CYS A 264 26.03 -8.04 -26.83
N ARG A 265 25.36 -8.39 -27.94
CA ARG A 265 25.61 -7.75 -29.25
C ARG A 265 25.09 -6.31 -29.33
N SER A 266 24.09 -5.97 -28.51
CA SER A 266 23.53 -4.62 -28.42
C SER A 266 23.55 -4.10 -26.98
N TYR A 267 23.48 -2.78 -26.79
CA TYR A 267 23.34 -2.17 -25.46
C TYR A 267 22.07 -2.66 -24.74
N LEU A 268 21.00 -2.96 -25.48
CA LEU A 268 19.79 -3.56 -24.95
C LEU A 268 20.08 -4.98 -24.41
N ASP A 269 20.91 -5.76 -25.08
CA ASP A 269 21.31 -7.09 -24.60
C ASP A 269 22.15 -7.01 -23.32
N ILE A 270 23.05 -6.04 -23.20
CA ILE A 270 23.79 -5.78 -21.95
C ILE A 270 22.81 -5.50 -20.80
N ALA A 271 21.81 -4.63 -21.04
CA ALA A 271 20.79 -4.33 -20.04
C ALA A 271 19.93 -5.56 -19.70
N LYS A 272 19.58 -6.39 -20.69
CA LYS A 272 18.86 -7.65 -20.46
C LYS A 272 19.68 -8.63 -19.62
N VAL A 273 20.97 -8.81 -19.90
CA VAL A 273 21.84 -9.68 -19.08
C VAL A 273 21.91 -9.16 -17.66
N PHE A 274 22.05 -7.83 -17.47
CA PHE A 274 22.01 -7.23 -16.13
C PHE A 274 20.71 -7.57 -15.39
N VAL A 275 19.56 -7.31 -16.01
CA VAL A 275 18.24 -7.52 -15.40
C VAL A 275 17.91 -9.00 -15.19
N PHE A 276 18.18 -9.88 -16.15
CA PHE A 276 17.75 -11.28 -16.06
C PHE A 276 18.76 -12.20 -15.34
N SER A 277 20.04 -11.85 -15.29
CA SER A 277 21.07 -12.68 -14.64
C SER A 277 21.53 -12.14 -13.29
N TYR A 278 21.75 -10.83 -13.15
CA TYR A 278 22.34 -10.25 -11.93
C TYR A 278 21.31 -9.74 -10.93
N PHE A 279 20.10 -9.37 -11.38
CA PHE A 279 19.06 -8.82 -10.50
C PHE A 279 18.63 -9.79 -9.39
N PHE A 280 18.69 -11.10 -9.65
CA PHE A 280 18.43 -12.13 -8.63
C PHE A 280 19.32 -11.96 -7.39
N TRP A 281 20.63 -11.79 -7.61
CA TRP A 281 21.60 -11.60 -6.52
C TRP A 281 21.43 -10.26 -5.83
N LEU A 282 21.09 -9.20 -6.59
CA LEU A 282 20.78 -7.89 -6.03
C LEU A 282 19.58 -7.98 -5.07
N VAL A 283 18.50 -8.68 -5.46
CA VAL A 283 17.33 -8.87 -4.60
C VAL A 283 17.68 -9.66 -3.33
N LEU A 284 18.55 -10.69 -3.43
CA LEU A 284 19.04 -11.39 -2.23
C LEU A 284 19.84 -10.47 -1.31
N CYS A 285 20.70 -9.59 -1.84
CA CYS A 285 21.38 -8.57 -1.04
C CYS A 285 20.38 -7.63 -0.33
N LEU A 286 19.31 -7.21 -1.00
CA LEU A 286 18.26 -6.40 -0.37
C LEU A 286 17.56 -7.16 0.75
N ILE A 287 17.24 -8.44 0.55
CA ILE A 287 16.66 -9.29 1.61
C ILE A 287 17.61 -9.39 2.80
N PHE A 288 18.92 -9.56 2.58
CA PHE A 288 19.93 -9.57 3.63
C PHE A 288 19.96 -8.25 4.42
N ILE A 289 19.94 -7.10 3.74
CA ILE A 289 19.88 -5.78 4.37
C ILE A 289 18.59 -5.66 5.20
N THR A 290 17.44 -6.07 4.67
CA THR A 290 16.19 -6.04 5.43
C THR A 290 16.22 -6.95 6.68
N GLY A 291 16.94 -8.07 6.62
CA GLY A 291 17.13 -8.97 7.76
C GLY A 291 18.12 -8.47 8.81
N THR A 292 19.06 -7.57 8.47
CA THR A 292 20.08 -7.07 9.40
C THR A 292 19.76 -5.69 9.99
N THR A 293 19.00 -4.86 9.29
CA THR A 293 18.70 -3.47 9.71
C THR A 293 17.91 -3.34 11.00
N ARG A 294 17.06 -4.33 11.35
CA ARG A 294 16.27 -4.33 12.59
C ARG A 294 16.40 -5.68 13.29
N ILE A 295 16.57 -5.66 14.61
CA ILE A 295 16.59 -6.88 15.43
C ILE A 295 15.14 -7.24 15.77
N ASN A 296 14.58 -8.26 15.13
CA ASN A 296 13.28 -8.83 15.46
C ASN A 296 13.22 -10.29 14.99
N ILE A 297 12.32 -11.08 15.57
CA ILE A 297 12.17 -12.50 15.19
C ILE A 297 11.77 -12.70 13.72
N PHE A 298 11.08 -11.72 13.11
CA PHE A 298 10.73 -11.76 11.69
C PHE A 298 11.96 -11.57 10.76
N CYS A 299 12.99 -10.88 11.23
CA CYS A 299 14.23 -10.67 10.50
C CYS A 299 15.07 -11.95 10.44
N LEU A 300 14.98 -12.81 11.47
CA LEU A 300 15.62 -14.12 11.44
C LEU A 300 15.14 -14.97 10.25
N GLY A 301 13.84 -14.94 9.94
CA GLY A 301 13.32 -15.65 8.77
C GLY A 301 13.88 -15.15 7.45
N TYR A 302 14.05 -13.83 7.30
CA TYR A 302 14.71 -13.25 6.12
C TYR A 302 16.19 -13.63 6.01
N LEU A 303 16.92 -13.65 7.13
CA LEU A 303 18.32 -14.09 7.15
C LEU A 303 18.45 -15.57 6.77
N LEU A 304 17.61 -16.44 7.36
CA LEU A 304 17.59 -17.87 7.04
C LEU A 304 17.28 -18.12 5.56
N ALA A 305 16.27 -17.43 5.01
CA ALA A 305 15.95 -17.52 3.58
C ALA A 305 17.10 -17.02 2.70
N CYS A 306 17.74 -15.90 3.07
CA CYS A 306 18.87 -15.36 2.33
C CYS A 306 20.07 -16.32 2.32
N PHE A 307 20.46 -16.88 3.47
CA PHE A 307 21.55 -17.84 3.54
C PHE A 307 21.23 -19.11 2.73
N TYR A 308 19.99 -19.59 2.78
CA TYR A 308 19.55 -20.73 1.97
C TYR A 308 19.70 -20.46 0.47
N PHE A 309 19.20 -19.31 -0.02
CA PHE A 309 19.33 -18.94 -1.43
C PHE A 309 20.76 -18.61 -1.86
N MET A 310 21.62 -18.10 -0.97
CA MET A 310 23.03 -17.89 -1.31
C MET A 310 23.79 -19.22 -1.40
N LEU A 311 23.54 -20.16 -0.48
CA LEU A 311 24.22 -21.45 -0.46
C LEU A 311 23.80 -22.36 -1.62
N PHE A 312 22.50 -22.39 -1.93
CA PHE A 312 21.93 -23.28 -2.94
C PHE A 312 21.49 -22.55 -4.23
N GLY A 313 21.71 -21.24 -4.36
CA GLY A 313 21.22 -20.44 -5.49
C GLY A 313 21.68 -20.98 -6.84
N GLY A 314 22.98 -21.22 -7.00
CA GLY A 314 23.54 -21.72 -8.26
C GLY A 314 22.94 -23.05 -8.72
N SER A 315 22.68 -23.98 -7.80
CA SER A 315 22.04 -25.26 -8.14
C SER A 315 20.53 -25.14 -8.35
N LEU A 316 19.86 -24.23 -7.63
CA LEU A 316 18.43 -23.95 -7.78
C LEU A 316 18.09 -23.31 -9.13
N LEU A 317 18.95 -22.44 -9.68
CA LEU A 317 18.76 -21.86 -11.02
C LEU A 317 18.86 -22.90 -12.14
N MET A 318 19.53 -24.02 -11.90
CA MET A 318 19.66 -25.12 -12.87
C MET A 318 18.51 -26.13 -12.79
N GLN A 319 17.71 -26.09 -11.72
CA GLN A 319 16.52 -26.93 -11.54
C GLN A 319 15.32 -26.38 -12.34
N PRO A 320 14.29 -27.21 -12.59
CA PRO A 320 13.06 -26.75 -13.24
C PRO A 320 12.40 -25.61 -12.47
N VAL A 321 11.81 -24.67 -13.22
CA VAL A 321 11.25 -23.39 -12.72
C VAL A 321 10.21 -23.60 -11.61
N ARG A 322 9.53 -24.75 -11.57
CA ARG A 322 8.57 -25.11 -10.51
C ARG A 322 9.17 -25.07 -9.10
N ASN A 323 10.42 -25.51 -8.91
CA ASN A 323 11.02 -25.62 -7.58
C ASN A 323 11.39 -24.24 -7.03
N ILE A 324 12.09 -23.44 -7.85
CA ILE A 324 12.48 -22.07 -7.51
C ILE A 324 11.24 -21.18 -7.29
N LEU A 325 10.20 -21.29 -8.12
CA LEU A 325 8.95 -20.53 -7.90
C LEU A 325 8.25 -20.90 -6.60
N ARG A 326 8.25 -22.17 -6.17
CA ARG A 326 7.62 -22.53 -4.88
C ARG A 326 8.32 -21.89 -3.69
N LEU A 327 9.65 -21.86 -3.71
CA LEU A 327 10.45 -21.23 -2.66
C LEU A 327 10.25 -19.71 -2.67
N TRP A 328 10.23 -19.09 -3.85
CA TRP A 328 9.92 -17.66 -3.99
C TRP A 328 8.50 -17.30 -3.55
N ASP A 329 7.49 -18.09 -3.93
CA ASP A 329 6.11 -17.91 -3.46
C ASP A 329 6.03 -18.01 -1.92
N CYS A 330 6.81 -18.91 -1.32
CA CYS A 330 6.91 -19.05 0.13
C CYS A 330 7.52 -17.80 0.77
N LEU A 331 8.58 -17.25 0.18
CA LEU A 331 9.21 -16.02 0.64
C LEU A 331 8.29 -14.79 0.49
N ILE A 332 7.57 -14.65 -0.62
CA ILE A 332 6.57 -13.59 -0.81
C ILE A 332 5.44 -13.73 0.22
N GLY A 333 4.97 -14.95 0.44
CA GLY A 333 3.97 -15.25 1.47
C GLY A 333 4.47 -14.90 2.88
N TYR A 334 5.73 -15.22 3.18
CA TYR A 334 6.39 -14.82 4.42
C TYR A 334 6.44 -13.30 4.57
N THR A 335 6.78 -12.57 3.52
CA THR A 335 6.78 -11.10 3.54
C THR A 335 5.41 -10.52 3.84
N CYS A 336 4.36 -11.03 3.18
CA CYS A 336 3.00 -10.59 3.43
C CYS A 336 2.54 -10.92 4.87
N PHE A 337 2.95 -12.09 5.39
CA PHE A 337 2.70 -12.47 6.77
C PHE A 337 3.39 -11.53 7.76
N VAL A 338 4.67 -11.21 7.56
CA VAL A 338 5.41 -10.27 8.41
C VAL A 338 4.77 -8.88 8.41
N ILE A 339 4.32 -8.39 7.26
CA ILE A 339 3.61 -7.10 7.14
C ILE A 339 2.29 -7.15 7.92
N GLY A 340 1.46 -8.18 7.72
CA GLY A 340 0.20 -8.36 8.44
C GLY A 340 0.38 -8.50 9.94
N MET A 341 1.40 -9.25 10.39
CA MET A 341 1.72 -9.40 11.81
C MET A 341 2.22 -8.08 12.42
N LYS A 342 3.08 -7.33 11.73
CA LYS A 342 3.51 -6.01 12.22
C LYS A 342 2.34 -5.04 12.36
N ASN A 343 1.39 -5.10 11.44
CA ASN A 343 0.16 -4.34 11.55
C ASN A 343 -0.67 -4.78 12.77
N LEU A 344 -0.84 -6.08 13.00
CA LEU A 344 -1.56 -6.57 14.18
C LEU A 344 -0.88 -6.14 15.49
N LEU A 345 0.45 -6.21 15.53
CA LEU A 345 1.24 -5.79 16.68
C LEU A 345 1.21 -4.26 16.91
N SER A 346 0.86 -3.46 15.90
CA SER A 346 0.69 -2.01 16.06
C SER A 346 -0.46 -1.65 17.00
N LEU A 347 -1.46 -2.54 17.15
CA LEU A 347 -2.51 -2.39 18.17
C LEU A 347 -1.88 -2.32 19.57
N GLY A 348 -0.94 -3.23 19.87
CA GLY A 348 -0.24 -3.25 21.14
C GLY A 348 0.55 -1.97 21.38
N SER A 349 1.39 -1.58 20.41
CA SER A 349 2.28 -0.41 20.57
C SER A 349 1.54 0.93 20.56
N CYS A 350 0.47 1.09 19.78
CA CYS A 350 -0.25 2.36 19.67
C CYS A 350 -1.37 2.50 20.71
N ALA A 351 -2.10 1.42 21.03
CA ALA A 351 -3.26 1.49 21.94
C ALA A 351 -2.95 1.14 23.39
N TYR A 352 -1.98 0.25 23.65
CA TYR A 352 -1.74 -0.33 24.98
C TYR A 352 -0.30 -0.18 25.49
N LEU A 353 0.44 0.83 25.00
CA LEU A 353 1.87 0.99 25.31
C LEU A 353 2.16 1.01 26.82
N ASP A 354 1.38 1.75 27.60
CA ASP A 354 1.61 1.91 29.05
C ASP A 354 1.49 0.58 29.81
N HIS A 355 0.61 -0.32 29.37
CA HIS A 355 0.45 -1.65 29.97
C HIS A 355 1.57 -2.60 29.53
N LEU A 356 1.96 -2.53 28.26
CA LEU A 356 3.04 -3.33 27.68
C LEU A 356 4.42 -2.98 28.27
N LEU A 357 4.68 -1.71 28.57
CA LEU A 357 5.90 -1.27 29.23
C LEU A 357 6.02 -1.82 30.66
N LYS A 358 4.90 -1.94 31.39
CA LYS A 358 4.90 -2.45 32.77
C LYS A 358 5.06 -3.96 32.85
N ASN A 359 4.38 -4.71 31.97
CA ASN A 359 4.20 -6.16 32.14
C ASN A 359 4.90 -6.99 31.07
N GLY A 360 5.44 -6.39 30.01
CA GLY A 360 5.80 -7.13 28.79
C GLY A 360 6.89 -6.49 27.93
N CYS A 361 7.91 -5.87 28.52
CA CYS A 361 8.99 -5.30 27.70
C CYS A 361 9.71 -6.35 26.84
N TRP A 362 9.87 -7.59 27.32
CA TRP A 362 10.44 -8.68 26.52
C TRP A 362 9.70 -8.86 25.17
N LEU A 363 8.38 -8.65 25.16
CA LEU A 363 7.53 -8.77 23.98
C LEU A 363 7.78 -7.61 23.00
N ILE A 364 7.91 -6.38 23.53
CA ILE A 364 8.27 -5.19 22.74
C ILE A 364 9.63 -5.38 22.06
N GLN A 365 10.62 -5.91 22.80
CA GLN A 365 11.96 -6.16 22.28
C GLN A 365 12.01 -7.28 21.24
N ALA A 366 11.35 -8.42 21.50
CA ALA A 366 11.37 -9.59 20.60
C ALA A 366 10.76 -9.30 19.21
N PHE A 367 9.68 -8.53 19.17
CA PHE A 367 8.96 -8.21 17.94
C PHE A 367 9.25 -6.81 17.38
N SER A 368 10.04 -5.99 18.09
CA SER A 368 10.30 -4.59 17.76
C SER A 368 8.99 -3.81 17.52
N MET A 369 8.14 -3.77 18.57
CA MET A 369 6.83 -3.11 18.50
C MET A 369 6.97 -1.59 18.56
N VAL A 370 6.55 -0.89 17.50
CA VAL A 370 6.69 0.57 17.39
C VAL A 370 5.43 1.15 16.78
N CYS A 371 4.97 2.28 17.31
CA CYS A 371 3.91 3.06 16.69
C CYS A 371 4.54 4.11 15.76
N THR A 372 4.39 3.97 14.44
CA THR A 372 5.00 4.87 13.45
C THR A 372 4.10 6.06 13.06
N ILE A 373 2.81 5.97 13.39
CA ILE A 373 1.80 6.94 12.95
C ILE A 373 1.72 8.12 13.92
N LYS A 374 1.68 9.33 13.38
CA LYS A 374 1.60 10.57 14.16
C LYS A 374 0.22 10.74 14.80
N GLY A 375 0.18 11.41 15.95
CA GLY A 375 -1.05 11.82 16.63
C GLY A 375 -1.69 10.75 17.53
N TYR A 376 -0.93 9.76 17.99
CA TYR A 376 -1.34 8.97 19.16
C TYR A 376 -0.90 9.74 20.41
N ASP A 377 -1.72 9.75 21.46
CA ASP A 377 -1.34 10.33 22.74
C ASP A 377 -0.46 9.31 23.48
N VAL A 378 0.82 9.31 23.15
CA VAL A 378 1.83 8.50 23.81
C VAL A 378 2.35 9.29 25.02
N CYS A 379 2.23 8.73 26.23
CA CYS A 379 2.73 9.31 27.49
C CYS A 379 2.09 10.63 27.97
N LYS A 380 0.77 10.65 28.19
CA LYS A 380 0.07 11.76 28.90
C LYS A 380 -0.35 11.48 30.34
N SER A 381 -0.21 10.25 30.85
CA SER A 381 -0.78 9.87 32.17
C SER A 381 0.22 9.74 33.33
N ALA A 382 1.46 10.21 33.21
CA ALA A 382 2.40 10.24 34.34
C ALA A 382 2.45 11.63 35.01
N GLY A 383 1.38 11.95 35.74
CA GLY A 383 1.44 12.90 36.85
C GLY A 383 1.97 12.17 38.08
N GLY A 384 3.29 12.24 38.31
CA GLY A 384 3.96 11.66 39.47
C GLY A 384 5.09 10.69 39.10
N GLY A 385 6.34 11.10 39.28
CA GLY A 385 7.53 10.26 39.13
C GLY A 385 8.47 10.71 38.00
N GLY A 386 9.53 11.46 38.36
CA GLY A 386 10.48 12.08 37.43
C GLY A 386 11.33 11.13 36.56
N GLY A 387 11.31 9.81 36.79
CA GLY A 387 12.06 8.83 35.98
C GLY A 387 11.37 8.40 34.68
N HIS A 388 10.03 8.39 34.63
CA HIS A 388 9.26 7.85 33.49
C HIS A 388 9.15 8.80 32.28
N ARG A 389 9.29 10.12 32.49
CA ARG A 389 9.24 11.10 31.38
C ARG A 389 10.45 10.98 30.45
N VAL A 390 11.63 10.68 31.00
CA VAL A 390 12.88 10.60 30.23
C VAL A 390 12.87 9.43 29.24
N GLY A 391 12.32 8.28 29.64
CA GLY A 391 12.24 7.11 28.77
C GLY A 391 11.28 7.26 27.58
N CYS A 392 10.19 8.01 27.77
CA CYS A 392 9.21 8.25 26.72
C CYS A 392 9.65 9.36 25.73
N ASP A 393 10.36 10.38 26.21
CA ASP A 393 10.98 11.42 25.37
C ASP A 393 12.14 10.84 24.52
N LEU A 394 12.89 9.85 25.01
CA LEU A 394 13.88 9.10 24.22
C LEU A 394 13.20 8.29 23.09
N LEU A 395 12.06 7.65 23.35
CA LEU A 395 11.30 6.90 22.34
C LEU A 395 10.78 7.83 21.22
N HIS A 396 10.35 9.03 21.58
CA HIS A 396 9.88 10.05 20.64
C HIS A 396 11.04 10.65 19.80
N ARG A 397 12.26 10.71 20.33
CA ARG A 397 13.49 11.06 19.58
C ARG A 397 14.00 9.92 18.69
N ALA A 398 13.83 8.66 19.11
CA ALA A 398 14.19 7.47 18.31
C ALA A 398 13.31 7.31 17.06
N LEU A 399 12.04 7.75 17.12
CA LEU A 399 11.12 7.77 16.00
C LEU A 399 11.52 8.78 14.88
N GLY A 400 12.43 9.71 15.16
CA GLY A 400 12.89 10.74 14.22
C GLY A 400 14.37 10.65 13.80
N SER A 401 15.12 9.63 14.22
CA SER A 401 16.56 9.53 13.94
C SER A 401 16.96 8.16 13.39
N GLU A 402 17.85 8.15 12.39
CA GLU A 402 18.48 6.96 11.77
C GLU A 402 19.33 6.09 12.73
N LYS A 403 19.40 6.41 14.03
CA LYS A 403 20.16 5.61 15.00
C LYS A 403 19.36 4.40 15.49
N GLY A 404 20.03 3.26 15.55
CA GLY A 404 19.44 1.94 15.81
C GLY A 404 18.51 1.88 17.03
N PHE A 405 17.28 1.44 16.77
CA PHE A 405 16.23 1.12 17.76
C PHE A 405 16.67 0.31 19.00
N PRO A 406 17.63 -0.64 18.92
CA PRO A 406 18.00 -1.48 20.06
C PRO A 406 18.71 -0.74 21.20
N GLN A 407 19.47 0.32 20.90
CA GLN A 407 20.29 1.01 21.92
C GLN A 407 19.47 1.97 22.80
N LEU A 408 18.28 2.41 22.35
CA LEU A 408 17.44 3.37 23.08
C LEU A 408 16.37 2.72 23.98
N LEU A 409 16.10 1.42 23.85
CA LEU A 409 15.11 0.69 24.66
C LEU A 409 15.66 0.19 26.01
N LEU A 410 16.99 0.05 26.12
CA LEU A 410 17.69 -0.42 27.32
C LEU A 410 17.41 0.41 28.59
N PRO A 411 17.40 1.77 28.56
CA PRO A 411 17.09 2.56 29.77
C PRO A 411 15.59 2.68 30.09
N VAL A 412 14.68 2.35 29.15
CA VAL A 412 13.22 2.53 29.33
C VAL A 412 12.57 1.31 29.95
N CYS A 413 13.15 0.13 29.73
CA CYS A 413 12.60 -1.14 30.20
C CYS A 413 13.15 -1.64 31.53
N GLY A 414 14.06 -0.89 32.17
CA GLY A 414 14.64 -1.26 33.45
C GLY A 414 15.32 -2.63 33.40
N VAL A 415 16.61 -2.66 33.08
CA VAL A 415 17.49 -3.62 33.75
C VAL A 415 17.90 -3.00 35.07
#